data_AF-A0A3B8ZNK8-F1
#
_entry.id   AF-A0A3B8ZNK8-F1
#
_cell.length_a   1.000
_cell.length_b   1.000
_cell.length_c   1.000
_cell.angle_alpha   90.00
_cell.angle_beta   90.00
_cell.angle_gamma   90.00
#
_symmetry.space_group_name_H-M   'P 1'
#
loop_
_entity.id
_entity.type
_entity.pdbx_description
1 polymer ?
#
loop_
_entity_poly.entity_id
_entity_poly.type
_entity_poly.pdbx_seq_one_letter_code
_entity_poly.pdbx_strand_id
1 'polypeptide(L)'
;HDHKFDPLTQRDYYALAAIFKGTRTFSKEKFGAIKYWFEHSFTQPEELASIQQVETDIAAAKNAASQFKSKTMSDIRQQAQRDAAKYLSAAASLQPGTTLGQVAAVAQPMGLHPRILYHCRSHLEIHKQSEFFLAWHQLSSRPQQILQHYESLFQEAEEALRDAKQTDPAINALSEPRLEQARLELQDPSGFLVVPPQAEYAMDSQQLREYHRLMDIARLIESKAMDYPQAMGVSDQAVVQKLAIHIRGSHLNLGEAVARDFPAVLRTSVVSPIFPEGQSGRAELADWLASSIHPLTARVIVNRVWGWHFGRPLVTTTENFGVQGAPVSHPELLDWLARRFMASGWSIKWLNRMILNSSTYQMACENPSFEYAQQLDPDNEWLWRFRRNRLDAEQLRDSILVACGNIDNS
;
A
#
# COMPACT_ATOMS: atom_id res chain seq x y z
N HIS A 1 24.84 -15.36 13.14
CA HIS A 1 25.41 -15.21 11.79
C HIS A 1 25.97 -13.82 11.72
N ASP A 2 27.29 -13.70 11.87
CA ASP A 2 27.97 -12.43 11.60
C ASP A 2 28.03 -12.20 10.10
N HIS A 3 28.08 -10.93 9.70
CA HIS A 3 28.13 -10.59 8.27
C HIS A 3 29.36 -11.25 7.64
N LYS A 4 29.17 -11.91 6.50
CA LYS A 4 30.24 -12.75 5.89
C LYS A 4 31.42 -11.92 5.38
N PHE A 5 31.18 -10.65 5.05
CA PHE A 5 32.15 -9.84 4.31
C PHE A 5 32.42 -8.46 4.91
N ASP A 6 31.61 -8.04 5.89
CA ASP A 6 31.75 -6.74 6.56
C ASP A 6 32.03 -6.98 8.04
N PRO A 7 32.81 -6.13 8.70
CA PRO A 7 33.15 -6.26 10.11
C PRO A 7 32.00 -5.85 11.04
N LEU A 8 30.76 -6.09 10.62
CA LEU A 8 29.54 -5.83 11.39
C LEU A 8 29.01 -7.15 11.94
N THR A 9 29.05 -7.28 13.27
CA THR A 9 28.52 -8.48 13.92
C THR A 9 26.99 -8.48 13.91
N GLN A 10 26.40 -9.66 14.10
CA GLN A 10 24.95 -9.73 14.31
C GLN A 10 24.54 -8.89 15.52
N ARG A 11 25.38 -8.86 16.56
CA ARG A 11 25.17 -8.06 17.77
C ARG A 11 25.10 -6.57 17.46
N ASP A 12 26.05 -6.05 16.67
CA ASP A 12 26.07 -4.63 16.26
C ASP A 12 24.81 -4.24 15.49
N TYR A 13 24.36 -5.10 14.57
CA TYR A 13 23.13 -4.88 13.81
C TYR A 13 21.91 -4.77 14.74
N TYR A 14 21.74 -5.71 15.68
CA TYR A 14 20.60 -5.69 16.60
C TYR A 14 20.69 -4.57 17.65
N ALA A 15 21.90 -4.17 18.05
CA ALA A 15 22.14 -3.00 18.90
C ALA A 15 21.69 -1.70 18.21
N LEU A 16 22.05 -1.53 16.93
CA LEU A 16 21.61 -0.39 16.13
C LEU A 16 20.10 -0.46 15.86
N ALA A 17 19.57 -1.63 15.53
CA ALA A 17 18.13 -1.83 15.30
C ALA A 17 17.30 -1.53 16.56
N ALA A 18 17.85 -1.76 17.76
CA ALA A 18 17.20 -1.42 19.02
C ALA A 18 16.92 0.09 19.15
N ILE A 19 17.80 0.95 18.60
CA ILE A 19 17.60 2.42 18.57
C ILE A 19 16.34 2.78 17.77
N PHE A 20 16.10 2.09 16.65
CA PHE A 20 14.97 2.36 15.76
C PHE A 20 13.69 1.61 16.12
N LYS A 21 13.75 0.56 16.94
CA LYS A 21 12.60 -0.32 17.24
C LYS A 21 11.42 0.44 17.85
N GLY A 22 11.70 1.48 18.63
CA GLY A 22 10.68 2.36 19.23
C GLY A 22 10.11 3.42 18.29
N THR A 23 10.42 3.38 16.99
CA THR A 23 9.94 4.38 16.03
C THR A 23 8.51 4.10 15.58
N ARG A 24 7.65 5.11 15.67
CA ARG A 24 6.33 5.13 15.03
C ARG A 24 6.45 5.82 13.67
N THR A 25 6.45 5.03 12.60
CA THR A 25 6.43 5.49 11.19
C THR A 25 5.05 5.47 10.57
N PHE A 26 4.13 4.67 11.12
CA PHE A 26 2.79 4.49 10.57
C PHE A 26 1.73 4.86 11.61
N SER A 27 0.65 5.49 11.14
CA SER A 27 -0.55 5.69 11.93
C SER A 27 -1.27 4.36 12.18
N LYS A 28 -1.97 4.26 13.31
CA LYS A 28 -2.87 3.14 13.60
C LYS A 28 -4.26 3.59 13.23
N GLU A 29 -4.74 3.22 12.06
CA GLU A 29 -6.18 3.17 11.82
C GLU A 29 -6.65 1.73 11.70
N LYS A 30 -7.78 1.47 12.34
CA LYS A 30 -8.44 0.16 12.47
C LYS A 30 -9.17 -0.27 11.18
N PHE A 31 -8.91 0.33 10.02
CA PHE A 31 -9.62 0.03 8.78
C PHE A 31 -8.66 -0.32 7.63
N GLY A 32 -8.49 -1.63 7.38
CA GLY A 32 -7.95 -2.15 6.12
C GLY A 32 -6.42 -2.24 6.00
N ALA A 33 -5.98 -2.86 4.90
CA ALA A 33 -4.60 -3.30 4.64
C ALA A 33 -3.60 -2.17 4.28
N ILE A 34 -4.02 -0.90 4.29
CA ILE A 34 -3.19 0.24 3.88
C ILE A 34 -2.75 0.99 5.14
N LYS A 35 -1.45 0.97 5.43
CA LYS A 35 -0.85 1.71 6.55
C LYS A 35 -0.59 3.15 6.11
N TYR A 36 -1.24 4.13 6.72
CA TYR A 36 -0.93 5.54 6.53
C TYR A 36 0.37 5.94 7.22
N TRP A 37 1.10 6.88 6.66
CA TRP A 37 2.27 7.49 7.31
C TRP A 37 1.85 8.11 8.65
N PHE A 38 2.77 8.14 9.61
CA PHE A 38 2.53 8.92 10.81
C PHE A 38 2.64 10.40 10.46
N GLU A 39 1.59 11.15 10.73
CA GLU A 39 1.52 12.58 10.45
C GLU A 39 1.54 13.37 11.75
N HIS A 40 2.41 14.36 11.83
CA HIS A 40 2.37 15.37 12.89
C HIS A 40 1.40 16.46 12.47
N SER A 41 0.36 16.60 13.27
CA SER A 41 -0.58 17.70 13.14
C SER A 41 0.03 18.98 13.73
N PHE A 42 -0.01 20.06 12.96
CA PHE A 42 0.29 21.42 13.42
C PHE A 42 -1.00 22.20 13.73
N THR A 43 -2.12 21.49 13.79
CA THR A 43 -3.45 22.02 14.00
C THR A 43 -3.59 22.58 15.43
N GLN A 44 -4.24 23.72 15.57
CA GLN A 44 -4.51 24.31 16.88
C GLN A 44 -5.62 23.55 17.63
N PRO A 45 -5.68 23.59 18.98
CA PRO A 45 -6.71 22.89 19.74
C PRO A 45 -8.16 23.22 19.35
N GLU A 46 -8.43 24.45 18.93
CA GLU A 46 -9.75 24.90 18.47
C GLU A 46 -10.14 24.26 17.13
N GLU A 47 -9.17 24.03 16.24
CA GLU A 47 -9.37 23.40 14.93
C GLU A 47 -9.55 21.88 15.06
N LEU A 48 -8.98 21.22 16.09
CA LEU A 48 -9.18 19.79 16.34
C LEU A 48 -10.65 19.41 16.57
N ALA A 49 -11.42 20.27 17.24
CA ALA A 49 -12.86 20.04 17.43
C ALA A 49 -13.63 20.10 16.09
N SER A 50 -13.22 21.00 15.20
CA SER A 50 -13.80 21.12 13.86
C SER A 50 -13.49 19.88 13.00
N ILE A 51 -12.26 19.35 13.09
CA ILE A 51 -11.85 18.10 12.43
C ILE A 51 -12.75 16.96 12.88
N GLN A 52 -12.87 16.77 14.20
CA GLN A 52 -13.65 15.68 14.76
C GLN A 52 -15.10 15.75 14.30
N GLN A 53 -15.67 16.95 14.26
CA GLN A 53 -17.03 17.13 13.75
C GLN A 53 -17.15 16.72 12.27
N VAL A 54 -16.25 17.21 11.42
CA VAL A 54 -16.22 16.86 9.98
C VAL A 54 -16.05 15.35 9.78
N GLU A 55 -15.15 14.70 10.53
CA GLU A 55 -14.97 13.25 10.51
C GLU A 55 -16.24 12.50 10.92
N THR A 56 -16.94 12.97 11.97
CA THR A 56 -18.20 12.35 12.39
C THR A 56 -19.30 12.50 11.33
N ASP A 57 -19.35 13.64 10.65
CA ASP A 57 -20.32 13.90 9.58
C ASP A 57 -20.04 13.03 8.34
N ILE A 58 -18.76 12.88 7.95
CA ILE A 58 -18.35 11.96 6.88
C ILE A 58 -18.71 10.51 7.24
N ALA A 59 -18.42 10.09 8.48
CA ALA A 59 -18.74 8.74 8.95
C ALA A 59 -20.25 8.49 8.95
N ALA A 60 -21.05 9.46 9.41
CA ALA A 60 -22.51 9.38 9.38
C ALA A 60 -23.05 9.26 7.94
N ALA A 61 -22.54 10.06 7.00
CA ALA A 61 -22.94 10.00 5.59
C ALA A 61 -22.56 8.67 4.92
N LYS A 62 -21.33 8.17 5.15
CA LYS A 62 -20.88 6.86 4.67
C LYS A 62 -21.73 5.72 5.25
N ASN A 63 -22.09 5.81 6.54
CA ASN A 63 -22.96 4.85 7.20
C ASN A 63 -24.37 4.85 6.61
N ALA A 64 -24.95 6.02 6.32
CA ALA A 64 -26.26 6.12 5.69
C ALA A 64 -26.28 5.43 4.31
N ALA A 65 -25.25 5.66 3.47
CA ALA A 65 -25.12 5.00 2.18
C ALA A 65 -24.94 3.47 2.32
N SER A 66 -24.16 3.02 3.30
CA SER A 66 -23.94 1.60 3.59
C SER A 66 -25.22 0.90 4.07
N GLN A 67 -25.98 1.54 4.97
CA GLN A 67 -27.26 1.04 5.47
C GLN A 67 -28.31 0.99 4.35
N PHE A 68 -28.36 2.00 3.48
CA PHE A 68 -29.23 1.98 2.32
C PHE A 68 -28.88 0.79 1.42
N LYS A 69 -27.59 0.61 1.08
CA LYS A 69 -27.12 -0.52 0.27
C LYS A 69 -27.49 -1.86 0.90
N SER A 70 -27.19 -2.08 2.18
CA SER A 70 -27.45 -3.36 2.84
C SER A 70 -28.94 -3.69 2.91
N LYS A 71 -29.78 -2.68 3.22
CA LYS A 71 -31.24 -2.81 3.22
C LYS A 71 -31.76 -3.17 1.84
N THR A 72 -31.41 -2.40 0.80
CA THR A 72 -31.86 -2.66 -0.58
C THR A 72 -31.39 -4.03 -1.08
N MET A 73 -30.17 -4.45 -0.78
CA MET A 73 -29.68 -5.80 -1.12
C MET A 73 -30.48 -6.90 -0.41
N SER A 74 -30.84 -6.69 0.86
CA SER A 74 -31.70 -7.60 1.61
C SER A 74 -33.10 -7.68 1.00
N ASP A 75 -33.69 -6.54 0.63
CA ASP A 75 -35.02 -6.48 0.02
C ASP A 75 -35.05 -7.20 -1.34
N ILE A 76 -34.02 -7.00 -2.19
CA ILE A 76 -33.87 -7.72 -3.47
C ILE A 76 -33.75 -9.23 -3.24
N ARG A 77 -32.96 -9.66 -2.24
CA ARG A 77 -32.83 -11.08 -1.91
C ARG A 77 -34.16 -11.68 -1.47
N GLN A 78 -34.89 -11.02 -0.58
CA GLN A 78 -36.19 -11.48 -0.12
C GLN A 78 -37.21 -11.55 -1.27
N GLN A 79 -37.20 -10.56 -2.17
CA GLN A 79 -38.05 -10.61 -3.36
C GLN A 79 -37.66 -11.77 -4.27
N ALA A 80 -36.36 -12.01 -4.47
CA ALA A 80 -35.88 -13.13 -5.29
C ALA A 80 -36.27 -14.50 -4.70
N GLN A 81 -36.23 -14.64 -3.38
CA GLN A 81 -36.70 -15.83 -2.67
C GLN A 81 -38.21 -16.06 -2.85
N ARG A 82 -39.03 -15.01 -2.77
CA ARG A 82 -40.48 -15.10 -3.02
C ARG A 82 -40.80 -15.51 -4.46
N ASP A 83 -40.02 -15.00 -5.42
CA ASP A 83 -40.17 -15.30 -6.83
C ASP A 83 -39.33 -16.52 -7.30
N ALA A 84 -38.80 -17.33 -6.38
CA ALA A 84 -37.87 -18.41 -6.69
C ALA A 84 -38.39 -19.40 -7.76
N ALA A 85 -39.65 -19.81 -7.64
CA ALA A 85 -40.29 -20.70 -8.61
C ALA A 85 -40.41 -20.06 -10.01
N LYS A 86 -40.62 -18.73 -10.08
CA LYS A 86 -40.63 -17.96 -11.33
C LYS A 86 -39.24 -17.90 -11.96
N TYR A 87 -38.18 -17.74 -11.17
CA TYR A 87 -36.80 -17.81 -11.67
C TYR A 87 -36.48 -19.18 -12.27
N LEU A 88 -36.86 -20.27 -11.59
CA LEU A 88 -36.66 -21.63 -12.09
C LEU A 88 -37.46 -21.86 -13.39
N SER A 89 -38.72 -21.43 -13.44
CA SER A 89 -39.54 -21.50 -14.65
C SER A 89 -38.93 -20.70 -15.82
N ALA A 90 -38.54 -19.45 -15.59
CA ALA A 90 -37.95 -18.58 -16.60
C ALA A 90 -36.60 -19.10 -17.11
N ALA A 91 -35.82 -19.77 -16.26
CA ALA A 91 -34.54 -20.37 -16.64
C ALA A 91 -34.72 -21.47 -17.68
N ALA A 92 -35.85 -22.20 -17.69
CA ALA A 92 -36.08 -23.28 -18.67
C ALA A 92 -36.21 -22.76 -20.11
N SER A 93 -36.62 -21.50 -20.28
CA SER A 93 -36.72 -20.82 -21.56
C SER A 93 -35.36 -20.32 -22.09
N LEU A 94 -34.29 -20.42 -21.29
CA LEU A 94 -32.96 -19.90 -21.64
C LEU A 94 -32.01 -21.02 -22.06
N GLN A 95 -31.28 -20.81 -23.15
CA GLN A 95 -30.23 -21.72 -23.59
C GLN A 95 -28.88 -21.41 -22.90
N PRO A 96 -27.97 -22.41 -22.76
CA PRO A 96 -26.61 -22.17 -22.32
C PRO A 96 -25.90 -21.18 -23.26
N GLY A 97 -25.17 -20.21 -22.69
CA GLY A 97 -24.46 -19.19 -23.48
C GLY A 97 -25.32 -18.02 -23.96
N THR A 98 -26.57 -17.90 -23.49
CA THR A 98 -27.42 -16.72 -23.73
C THR A 98 -26.79 -15.45 -23.19
N THR A 99 -26.93 -14.35 -23.93
CA THR A 99 -26.39 -13.04 -23.52
C THR A 99 -27.31 -12.37 -22.49
N LEU A 100 -26.76 -11.45 -21.69
CA LEU A 100 -27.56 -10.74 -20.67
C LEU A 100 -28.74 -9.95 -21.27
N GLY A 101 -28.61 -9.45 -22.50
CA GLY A 101 -29.71 -8.78 -23.21
C GLY A 101 -30.87 -9.73 -23.53
N GLN A 102 -30.57 -10.97 -23.93
CA GLN A 102 -31.59 -12.00 -24.16
C GLN A 102 -32.25 -12.44 -22.85
N VAL A 103 -31.47 -12.56 -21.78
CA VAL A 103 -32.00 -12.88 -20.43
C VAL A 103 -32.92 -11.78 -19.94
N ALA A 104 -32.57 -10.51 -20.16
CA ALA A 104 -33.41 -9.37 -19.77
C ALA A 104 -34.77 -9.38 -20.48
N ALA A 105 -34.84 -9.79 -21.76
CA ALA A 105 -36.08 -9.91 -22.52
C ALA A 105 -37.05 -10.96 -21.92
N VAL A 106 -36.52 -12.02 -21.28
CA VAL A 106 -37.32 -13.03 -20.57
C VAL A 106 -37.66 -12.59 -19.15
N ALA A 107 -36.74 -11.91 -18.47
CA ALA A 107 -36.88 -11.53 -17.07
C ALA A 107 -37.87 -10.36 -16.86
N GLN A 108 -37.81 -9.33 -17.69
CA GLN A 108 -38.58 -8.10 -17.53
C GLN A 108 -40.11 -8.31 -17.52
N PRO A 109 -40.72 -9.09 -18.45
CA PRO A 109 -42.16 -9.35 -18.43
C PRO A 109 -42.65 -10.05 -17.17
N MET A 110 -41.76 -10.81 -16.51
CA MET A 110 -42.06 -11.55 -15.28
C MET A 110 -41.68 -10.79 -14.01
N GLY A 111 -41.17 -9.55 -14.12
CA GLY A 111 -40.69 -8.75 -12.99
C GLY A 111 -39.43 -9.31 -12.32
N LEU A 112 -38.67 -10.16 -13.01
CA LEU A 112 -37.49 -10.84 -12.48
C LEU A 112 -36.22 -10.02 -12.73
N HIS A 113 -35.24 -10.17 -11.84
CA HIS A 113 -33.94 -9.52 -11.97
C HIS A 113 -33.06 -10.27 -13.00
N PRO A 114 -32.65 -9.62 -14.12
CA PRO A 114 -31.97 -10.30 -15.22
C PRO A 114 -30.68 -11.03 -14.83
N ARG A 115 -29.85 -10.44 -13.97
CA ARG A 115 -28.59 -11.08 -13.55
C ARG A 115 -28.80 -12.24 -12.57
N ILE A 116 -29.86 -12.20 -11.75
CA ILE A 116 -30.18 -13.32 -10.86
C ILE A 116 -30.68 -14.48 -11.72
N LEU A 117 -31.51 -14.21 -12.73
CA LEU A 117 -31.95 -15.22 -13.69
C LEU A 117 -30.78 -15.83 -14.48
N TYR A 118 -29.82 -15.01 -14.90
CA TYR A 118 -28.60 -15.48 -15.55
C TYR A 118 -27.80 -16.43 -14.63
N HIS A 119 -27.59 -16.05 -13.36
CA HIS A 119 -26.91 -16.89 -12.39
C HIS A 119 -27.68 -18.17 -12.07
N CYS A 120 -29.00 -18.09 -11.89
CA CYS A 120 -29.89 -19.23 -11.71
C CYS A 120 -29.70 -20.25 -12.84
N ARG A 121 -29.74 -19.79 -14.10
CA ARG A 121 -29.54 -20.66 -15.26
C ARG A 121 -28.17 -21.33 -15.27
N SER A 122 -27.12 -20.58 -14.93
CA SER A 122 -25.75 -21.09 -14.83
C SER A 122 -25.60 -22.10 -13.69
N HIS A 123 -26.23 -21.85 -12.54
CA HIS A 123 -26.23 -22.75 -11.39
C HIS A 123 -26.87 -24.10 -11.76
N LEU A 124 -28.02 -24.07 -12.45
CA LEU A 124 -28.68 -25.30 -12.93
C LEU A 124 -27.82 -26.10 -13.93
N GLU A 125 -26.98 -25.45 -14.75
CA GLU A 125 -26.02 -26.18 -15.61
C GLU A 125 -24.92 -26.89 -14.81
N ILE A 126 -24.44 -26.26 -13.73
CA ILE A 126 -23.36 -26.81 -12.89
C ILE A 126 -23.91 -27.95 -12.03
N HIS A 127 -25.12 -27.81 -11.50
CA HIS A 127 -25.72 -28.71 -10.52
C HIS A 127 -26.66 -29.78 -11.13
N LYS A 128 -26.30 -30.34 -12.30
CA LYS A 128 -27.11 -31.37 -13.01
C LYS A 128 -27.37 -32.64 -12.21
N GLN A 129 -26.48 -32.96 -11.28
CA GLN A 129 -26.53 -34.17 -10.45
C GLN A 129 -27.20 -33.92 -9.09
N SER A 130 -27.66 -32.69 -8.81
CA SER A 130 -28.37 -32.40 -7.57
C SER A 130 -29.75 -33.07 -7.59
N GLU A 131 -30.05 -33.84 -6.54
CA GLU A 131 -31.37 -34.48 -6.37
C GLU A 131 -32.51 -33.44 -6.36
N PHE A 132 -32.25 -32.23 -5.83
CA PHE A 132 -33.23 -31.15 -5.75
C PHE A 132 -33.61 -30.57 -7.13
N PHE A 133 -32.64 -30.43 -8.05
CA PHE A 133 -32.86 -29.87 -9.39
C PHE A 133 -33.21 -30.92 -10.45
N LEU A 134 -33.26 -32.21 -10.07
CA LEU A 134 -33.58 -33.30 -10.99
C LEU A 134 -34.98 -33.14 -11.60
N ALA A 135 -35.97 -32.70 -10.80
CA ALA A 135 -37.32 -32.38 -11.27
C ALA A 135 -37.31 -31.24 -12.31
N TRP A 136 -36.49 -30.22 -12.11
CA TRP A 136 -36.30 -29.14 -13.09
C TRP A 136 -35.76 -29.66 -14.42
N HIS A 137 -34.73 -30.51 -14.41
CA HIS A 137 -34.15 -31.05 -15.63
C HIS A 137 -35.12 -31.93 -16.43
N GLN A 138 -35.92 -32.75 -15.74
CA GLN A 138 -36.96 -33.58 -16.36
C GLN A 138 -38.08 -32.75 -17.00
N LEU A 139 -38.44 -31.62 -16.37
CA LEU A 139 -39.52 -30.74 -16.80
C LEU A 139 -39.04 -29.56 -17.67
N SER A 140 -37.77 -29.52 -18.07
CA SER A 140 -37.15 -28.40 -18.79
C SER A 140 -37.86 -27.99 -20.10
N SER A 141 -38.62 -28.90 -20.73
CA SER A 141 -39.46 -28.59 -21.91
C SER A 141 -40.83 -27.97 -21.57
N ARG A 142 -41.18 -27.86 -20.28
CA ARG A 142 -42.51 -27.44 -19.79
C ARG A 142 -42.38 -26.42 -18.63
N PRO A 143 -42.06 -25.15 -18.92
CA PRO A 143 -41.82 -24.11 -17.90
C PRO A 143 -42.96 -23.92 -16.89
N GLN A 144 -44.21 -24.10 -17.31
CA GLN A 144 -45.38 -23.97 -16.43
C GLN A 144 -45.48 -25.10 -15.40
N GLN A 145 -45.05 -26.32 -15.74
CA GLN A 145 -45.03 -27.44 -14.79
C GLN A 145 -43.92 -27.26 -13.75
N ILE A 146 -42.78 -26.67 -14.15
CA ILE A 146 -41.71 -26.28 -13.23
C ILE A 146 -42.23 -25.26 -12.22
N LEU A 147 -42.94 -24.23 -12.69
CA LEU A 147 -43.50 -23.19 -11.82
C LEU A 147 -44.40 -23.81 -10.74
N GLN A 148 -45.39 -24.62 -11.14
CA GLN A 148 -46.33 -25.25 -10.21
C GLN A 148 -45.64 -26.19 -9.22
N HIS A 149 -44.67 -26.99 -9.67
CA HIS A 149 -43.95 -27.93 -8.81
C HIS A 149 -43.17 -27.22 -7.71
N TYR A 150 -42.36 -26.23 -8.08
CA TYR A 150 -41.52 -25.51 -7.11
C TYR A 150 -42.31 -24.51 -6.27
N GLU A 151 -43.39 -23.94 -6.80
CA GLU A 151 -44.29 -23.07 -6.02
C GLU A 151 -44.97 -23.85 -4.88
N SER A 152 -45.51 -25.05 -5.17
CA SER A 152 -46.05 -25.95 -4.14
C SER A 152 -44.98 -26.33 -3.11
N LEU A 153 -43.81 -26.74 -3.59
CA LEU A 153 -42.71 -27.18 -2.71
C LEU A 153 -42.22 -26.08 -1.76
N PHE A 154 -42.08 -24.85 -2.26
CA PHE A 154 -41.64 -23.72 -1.43
C PHE A 154 -42.74 -23.24 -0.47
N GLN A 155 -44.02 -23.26 -0.89
CA GLN A 155 -45.15 -22.95 -0.01
C GLN A 155 -45.26 -23.97 1.13
N GLU A 156 -45.19 -25.28 0.82
CA GLU A 156 -45.21 -26.36 1.82
C GLU A 156 -44.05 -26.22 2.83
N ALA A 157 -42.85 -25.87 2.36
CA ALA A 157 -41.69 -25.66 3.22
C ALA A 157 -41.85 -24.43 4.13
N GLU A 158 -42.42 -23.33 3.63
CA GLU A 158 -42.66 -22.11 4.41
C GLU A 158 -43.77 -22.33 5.46
N GLU A 159 -44.86 -23.02 5.10
CA GLU A 159 -45.95 -23.37 6.01
C GLU A 159 -45.47 -24.33 7.12
N ALA A 160 -44.73 -25.38 6.76
CA ALA A 160 -44.17 -26.31 7.74
C ALA A 160 -43.24 -25.61 8.73
N LEU A 161 -42.46 -24.61 8.29
CA LEU A 161 -41.58 -23.84 9.18
C LEU A 161 -42.38 -22.89 10.06
N ARG A 162 -43.43 -22.26 9.53
CA ARG A 162 -44.33 -21.40 10.29
C ARG A 162 -45.02 -22.20 11.41
N ASP A 163 -45.52 -23.38 11.10
CA ASP A 163 -46.22 -24.24 12.05
C ASP A 163 -45.25 -24.79 13.11
N ALA A 164 -44.04 -25.19 12.72
CA ALA A 164 -43.00 -25.58 13.66
C ALA A 164 -42.59 -24.44 14.60
N LYS A 165 -42.51 -23.19 14.09
CA LYS A 165 -42.22 -22.00 14.91
C LYS A 165 -43.36 -21.58 15.83
N GLN A 166 -44.61 -21.93 15.50
CA GLN A 166 -45.73 -21.75 16.43
C GLN A 166 -45.63 -22.70 17.63
N THR A 167 -45.09 -23.91 17.42
CA THR A 167 -44.86 -24.87 18.51
C THR A 167 -43.63 -24.55 19.35
N ASP A 168 -42.54 -24.13 18.71
CA ASP A 168 -41.29 -23.71 19.39
C ASP A 168 -40.56 -22.66 18.54
N PRO A 169 -40.43 -21.40 19.05
CA PRO A 169 -39.73 -20.32 18.36
C PRO A 169 -38.25 -20.62 18.04
N ALA A 170 -37.62 -21.58 18.73
CA ALA A 170 -36.23 -21.95 18.52
C ALA A 170 -35.99 -22.89 17.33
N ILE A 171 -37.05 -23.48 16.74
CA ILE A 171 -36.93 -24.40 15.60
C ILE A 171 -36.53 -23.62 14.34
N ASN A 172 -35.40 -24.00 13.77
CA ASN A 172 -34.84 -23.42 12.55
C ASN A 172 -34.57 -24.44 11.43
N ALA A 173 -34.89 -25.71 11.66
CA ALA A 173 -34.73 -26.80 10.71
C ALA A 173 -35.99 -27.67 10.70
N LEU A 174 -36.40 -28.14 9.52
CA LEU A 174 -37.56 -28.99 9.33
C LEU A 174 -37.20 -30.48 9.49
N SER A 175 -38.15 -31.26 10.02
CA SER A 175 -37.99 -32.72 10.18
C SER A 175 -38.06 -33.48 8.86
N GLU A 176 -38.75 -32.93 7.86
CA GLU A 176 -38.84 -33.53 6.52
C GLU A 176 -37.62 -33.14 5.66
N PRO A 177 -36.80 -34.11 5.22
CA PRO A 177 -35.56 -33.82 4.49
C PRO A 177 -35.79 -33.04 3.18
N ARG A 178 -36.90 -33.32 2.48
CA ARG A 178 -37.24 -32.67 1.21
C ARG A 178 -37.56 -31.18 1.39
N LEU A 179 -38.35 -30.83 2.41
CA LEU A 179 -38.72 -29.45 2.71
C LEU A 179 -37.55 -28.67 3.30
N GLU A 180 -36.72 -29.33 4.12
CA GLU A 180 -35.50 -28.71 4.64
C GLU A 180 -34.49 -28.40 3.52
N GLN A 181 -34.33 -29.31 2.56
CA GLN A 181 -33.48 -29.06 1.40
C GLN A 181 -33.99 -27.87 0.57
N ALA A 182 -35.29 -27.76 0.34
CA ALA A 182 -35.89 -26.61 -0.34
C ALA A 182 -35.59 -25.29 0.38
N ARG A 183 -35.65 -25.28 1.72
CA ARG A 183 -35.33 -24.13 2.55
C ARG A 183 -33.84 -23.76 2.48
N LEU A 184 -32.95 -24.75 2.52
CA LEU A 184 -31.50 -24.54 2.43
C LEU A 184 -31.11 -23.93 1.08
N GLU A 185 -31.66 -24.45 -0.03
CA GLU A 185 -31.42 -23.95 -1.38
C GLU A 185 -31.93 -22.50 -1.59
N LEU A 186 -33.05 -22.12 -0.95
CA LEU A 186 -33.55 -20.74 -0.98
C LEU A 186 -32.68 -19.76 -0.18
N GLN A 187 -32.05 -20.24 0.90
CA GLN A 187 -31.28 -19.41 1.83
C GLN A 187 -29.78 -19.39 1.55
N ASP A 188 -29.29 -20.24 0.63
CA ASP A 188 -27.87 -20.29 0.28
C ASP A 188 -27.39 -18.96 -0.31
N PRO A 189 -26.44 -18.26 0.36
CA PRO A 189 -25.86 -17.03 -0.15
C PRO A 189 -25.11 -17.20 -1.49
N SER A 190 -24.71 -18.43 -1.81
CA SER A 190 -23.99 -18.81 -3.04
C SER A 190 -24.83 -19.67 -4.00
N GLY A 191 -26.13 -19.83 -3.73
CA GLY A 191 -27.02 -20.69 -4.50
C GLY A 191 -27.56 -20.08 -5.80
N PHE A 192 -28.69 -20.60 -6.30
CA PHE A 192 -29.24 -20.18 -7.58
C PHE A 192 -29.84 -18.75 -7.59
N LEU A 193 -30.10 -18.16 -6.41
CA LEU A 193 -30.66 -16.80 -6.25
C LEU A 193 -29.61 -15.76 -5.81
N VAL A 194 -28.33 -15.99 -6.09
CA VAL A 194 -27.25 -15.06 -5.75
C VAL A 194 -27.53 -13.65 -6.30
N VAL A 195 -27.57 -12.69 -5.38
CA VAL A 195 -27.64 -11.27 -5.69
C VAL A 195 -26.22 -10.77 -5.97
N PRO A 196 -25.97 -10.06 -7.09
CA PRO A 196 -24.66 -9.49 -7.39
C PRO A 196 -24.15 -8.59 -6.24
N PRO A 197 -22.87 -8.69 -5.84
CA PRO A 197 -22.33 -7.93 -4.70
C PRO A 197 -22.11 -6.44 -5.02
N GLN A 198 -22.02 -6.10 -6.31
CA GLN A 198 -21.88 -4.73 -6.81
C GLN A 198 -23.25 -4.10 -6.97
N ALA A 199 -23.43 -2.90 -6.41
CA ALA A 199 -24.74 -2.22 -6.38
C ALA A 199 -25.22 -1.92 -7.79
N GLU A 200 -24.30 -1.55 -8.68
CA GLU A 200 -24.51 -1.25 -10.11
C GLU A 200 -25.16 -2.40 -10.88
N TYR A 201 -25.05 -3.61 -10.36
CA TYR A 201 -25.57 -4.83 -10.98
C TYR A 201 -26.81 -5.38 -10.31
N ALA A 202 -27.13 -4.95 -9.08
CA ALA A 202 -28.24 -5.49 -8.32
C ALA A 202 -29.41 -4.49 -8.19
N MET A 203 -29.11 -3.19 -8.17
CA MET A 203 -30.10 -2.14 -7.96
C MET A 203 -30.68 -1.62 -9.28
N ASP A 204 -31.92 -1.13 -9.22
CA ASP A 204 -32.52 -0.40 -10.33
C ASP A 204 -31.98 1.05 -10.45
N SER A 205 -32.40 1.77 -11.50
CA SER A 205 -31.92 3.13 -11.77
C SER A 205 -32.35 4.16 -10.71
N GLN A 206 -33.45 3.95 -10.00
CA GLN A 206 -33.91 4.84 -8.92
C GLN A 206 -33.11 4.58 -7.64
N GLN A 207 -32.94 3.31 -7.28
CA GLN A 207 -32.13 2.86 -6.15
C GLN A 207 -30.66 3.28 -6.31
N LEU A 208 -30.08 3.13 -7.51
CA LEU A 208 -28.71 3.56 -7.79
C LEU A 208 -28.53 5.07 -7.65
N ARG A 209 -29.49 5.87 -8.16
CA ARG A 209 -29.44 7.33 -8.01
C ARG A 209 -29.44 7.75 -6.55
N GLU A 210 -30.27 7.11 -5.72
CA GLU A 210 -30.30 7.42 -4.28
C GLU A 210 -29.03 6.94 -3.58
N TYR A 211 -28.52 5.75 -3.90
CA TYR A 211 -27.23 5.27 -3.37
C TYR A 211 -26.07 6.21 -3.72
N HIS A 212 -25.97 6.64 -4.99
CA HIS A 212 -24.94 7.57 -5.43
C HIS A 212 -25.11 8.95 -4.80
N ARG A 213 -26.34 9.45 -4.65
CA ARG A 213 -26.62 10.70 -3.93
C ARG A 213 -26.11 10.65 -2.49
N LEU A 214 -26.35 9.55 -1.76
CA LEU A 214 -25.86 9.37 -0.40
C LEU A 214 -24.32 9.31 -0.34
N MET A 215 -23.69 8.65 -1.30
CA MET A 215 -22.21 8.63 -1.42
C MET A 215 -21.64 9.99 -1.80
N ASP A 216 -22.32 10.75 -2.65
CA ASP A 216 -21.91 12.08 -3.06
C ASP A 216 -21.98 13.08 -1.92
N ILE A 217 -22.93 12.93 -0.98
CA ILE A 217 -22.97 13.73 0.26
C ILE A 217 -21.66 13.54 1.04
N ALA A 218 -21.24 12.29 1.25
CA ALA A 218 -19.98 12.01 1.94
C ALA A 218 -18.77 12.60 1.20
N ARG A 219 -18.73 12.45 -0.14
CA ARG A 219 -17.66 13.01 -0.98
C ARG A 219 -17.64 14.54 -0.94
N LEU A 220 -18.80 15.19 -0.93
CA LEU A 220 -18.90 16.65 -0.87
C LEU A 220 -18.40 17.20 0.46
N ILE A 221 -18.73 16.53 1.58
CA ILE A 221 -18.21 16.91 2.90
C ILE A 221 -16.68 16.74 2.91
N GLU A 222 -16.17 15.61 2.42
CA GLU A 222 -14.74 15.33 2.33
C GLU A 222 -14.00 16.35 1.45
N SER A 223 -14.57 16.72 0.29
CA SER A 223 -13.97 17.73 -0.61
C SER A 223 -13.99 19.17 -0.08
N LYS A 224 -14.89 19.47 0.86
CA LYS A 224 -15.01 20.78 1.51
C LYS A 224 -14.25 20.83 2.83
N ALA A 225 -13.77 19.69 3.32
CA ALA A 225 -12.92 19.65 4.49
C ALA A 225 -11.65 20.47 4.20
N MET A 226 -11.23 21.25 5.18
CA MET A 226 -9.99 22.01 5.06
C MET A 226 -8.81 21.05 5.11
N ASP A 227 -7.83 21.23 4.23
CA ASP A 227 -6.56 20.53 4.40
C ASP A 227 -5.85 21.09 5.63
N TYR A 228 -5.72 20.26 6.65
CA TYR A 228 -5.06 20.66 7.88
C TYR A 228 -3.54 20.61 7.70
N PRO A 229 -2.79 21.57 8.27
CA PRO A 229 -1.35 21.57 8.17
C PRO A 229 -0.80 20.35 8.91
N GLN A 230 -0.36 19.37 8.15
CA GLN A 230 0.23 18.13 8.65
C GLN A 230 1.52 17.84 7.88
N ALA A 231 2.49 17.26 8.57
CA ALA A 231 3.70 16.74 7.92
C ALA A 231 3.89 15.28 8.26
N MET A 232 4.19 14.48 7.23
CA MET A 232 4.69 13.13 7.41
C MET A 232 5.96 13.19 8.27
N GLY A 233 5.98 12.41 9.34
CA GLY A 233 7.08 12.38 10.28
C GLY A 233 7.16 11.07 11.04
N VAL A 234 8.17 10.96 11.87
CA VAL A 234 8.32 9.81 12.78
C VAL A 234 8.23 10.32 14.21
N SER A 235 7.56 9.56 15.08
CA SER A 235 7.53 9.85 16.52
C SER A 235 8.13 8.70 17.32
N ASP A 236 8.47 8.96 18.58
CA ASP A 236 8.84 7.91 19.53
C ASP A 236 7.56 7.21 20.03
N GLN A 237 7.62 5.89 20.10
CA GLN A 237 6.65 5.04 20.78
C GLN A 237 7.28 4.49 22.08
N ALA A 238 6.94 3.26 22.47
CA ALA A 238 7.59 2.59 23.58
C ALA A 238 9.07 2.34 23.24
N VAL A 239 9.95 3.08 23.91
CA VAL A 239 11.40 2.93 23.77
C VAL A 239 11.83 1.57 24.29
N VAL A 240 12.47 0.79 23.42
CA VAL A 240 12.98 -0.54 23.75
C VAL A 240 14.44 -0.41 24.17
N GLN A 241 14.76 -0.79 25.41
CA GLN A 241 16.14 -0.73 25.91
C GLN A 241 17.04 -1.84 25.34
N LYS A 242 16.46 -3.02 25.10
CA LYS A 242 17.16 -4.20 24.59
C LYS A 242 16.34 -4.93 23.53
N LEU A 243 16.99 -5.38 22.46
CA LEU A 243 16.37 -6.14 21.38
C LEU A 243 16.97 -7.55 21.31
N ALA A 244 16.11 -8.57 21.27
CA ALA A 244 16.55 -9.96 21.11
C ALA A 244 17.09 -10.21 19.70
N ILE A 245 18.26 -10.84 19.62
CA ILE A 245 18.85 -11.26 18.34
C ILE A 245 17.98 -12.35 17.72
N HIS A 246 17.61 -12.23 16.44
CA HIS A 246 16.95 -13.34 15.74
C HIS A 246 17.99 -14.31 15.21
N ILE A 247 18.02 -15.51 15.77
CA ILE A 247 18.96 -16.55 15.35
C ILE A 247 18.54 -17.01 13.93
N ARG A 248 19.48 -16.95 12.99
CA ARG A 248 19.23 -17.24 11.56
C ARG A 248 18.15 -16.36 10.91
N GLY A 249 17.91 -15.16 11.46
CA GLY A 249 16.88 -14.25 10.97
C GLY A 249 15.44 -14.70 11.26
N SER A 250 15.24 -15.79 12.00
CA SER A 250 13.91 -16.28 12.36
C SER A 250 13.32 -15.44 13.50
N HIS A 251 12.23 -14.73 13.24
CA HIS A 251 11.50 -13.97 14.26
C HIS A 251 10.90 -14.84 15.37
N LEU A 252 10.85 -16.16 15.18
CA LEU A 252 10.39 -17.12 16.19
C LEU A 252 11.53 -17.63 17.08
N ASN A 253 12.79 -17.52 16.63
CA ASN A 253 13.95 -18.02 17.35
C ASN A 253 14.78 -16.85 17.92
N LEU A 254 14.42 -16.44 19.14
CA LEU A 254 15.02 -15.30 19.84
C LEU A 254 16.22 -15.76 20.67
N GLY A 255 17.36 -15.10 20.47
CA GLY A 255 18.59 -15.29 21.25
C GLY A 255 18.77 -14.22 22.33
N GLU A 256 20.02 -13.97 22.72
CA GLU A 256 20.39 -12.97 23.74
C GLU A 256 19.88 -11.57 23.36
N ALA A 257 19.36 -10.84 24.35
CA ALA A 257 18.92 -9.46 24.20
C ALA A 257 20.09 -8.48 24.30
N VAL A 258 20.27 -7.68 23.24
CA VAL A 258 21.37 -6.72 23.11
C VAL A 258 20.86 -5.33 23.41
N ALA A 259 21.60 -4.57 24.21
CA ALA A 259 21.32 -3.17 24.46
C ALA A 259 21.63 -2.30 23.24
N ARG A 260 21.03 -1.11 23.20
CA ARG A 260 21.37 -0.08 22.21
C ARG A 260 22.86 0.22 22.26
N ASP A 261 23.53 0.26 21.12
CA ASP A 261 24.95 0.59 20.96
C ASP A 261 25.22 0.98 19.50
N PHE A 262 26.36 1.62 19.26
CA PHE A 262 26.89 1.89 17.92
C PHE A 262 27.77 0.73 17.45
N PRO A 263 27.90 0.49 16.13
CA PRO A 263 28.74 -0.57 15.61
C PRO A 263 30.19 -0.47 16.10
N ALA A 264 30.68 -1.52 16.77
CA ALA A 264 31.97 -1.47 17.46
C ALA A 264 33.15 -1.09 16.55
N VAL A 265 33.14 -1.54 15.29
CA VAL A 265 34.19 -1.27 14.29
C VAL A 265 34.28 0.20 13.88
N LEU A 266 33.19 0.97 14.01
CA LEU A 266 33.15 2.39 13.67
C LEU A 266 33.38 3.29 14.89
N ARG A 267 33.47 2.71 16.09
CA ARG A 267 33.74 3.48 17.31
C ARG A 267 35.20 3.87 17.36
N THR A 268 35.43 5.13 17.65
CA THR A 268 36.76 5.70 17.90
C THR A 268 37.15 5.70 19.38
N SER A 269 36.20 5.35 20.26
CA SER A 269 36.40 5.19 21.70
C SER A 269 35.97 3.79 22.12
N VAL A 270 36.60 3.27 23.17
CA VAL A 270 36.22 2.01 23.83
C VAL A 270 35.00 2.20 24.75
N VAL A 271 34.66 3.45 25.07
CA VAL A 271 33.51 3.80 25.92
C VAL A 271 32.22 3.66 25.12
N SER A 272 31.28 2.88 25.66
CA SER A 272 29.93 2.77 25.08
C SER A 272 29.18 4.10 25.15
N PRO A 273 28.39 4.45 24.12
CA PRO A 273 27.54 5.62 24.13
C PRO A 273 26.49 5.54 25.24
N ILE A 274 26.25 6.67 25.88
CA ILE A 274 25.22 6.81 26.92
C ILE A 274 23.92 7.18 26.22
N PHE A 275 22.89 6.34 26.39
CA PHE A 275 21.55 6.63 25.90
C PHE A 275 20.65 7.03 27.07
N PRO A 276 20.00 8.21 27.02
CA PRO A 276 19.05 8.63 28.04
C PRO A 276 17.91 7.63 28.24
N GLU A 277 17.42 7.54 29.47
CA GLU A 277 16.19 6.81 29.77
C GLU A 277 14.99 7.52 29.15
N GLY A 278 14.07 6.75 28.54
CA GLY A 278 12.85 7.29 27.94
C GLY A 278 13.00 7.92 26.54
N GLN A 279 14.21 8.04 25.99
CA GLN A 279 14.44 8.52 24.61
C GLN A 279 14.88 7.40 23.68
N SER A 280 14.58 7.49 22.38
CA SER A 280 14.92 6.42 21.41
C SER A 280 16.42 6.15 21.26
N GLY A 281 17.27 7.16 21.39
CA GLY A 281 18.71 7.07 21.11
C GLY A 281 19.10 7.58 19.71
N ARG A 282 18.12 8.10 18.94
CA ARG A 282 18.30 8.51 17.54
C ARG A 282 19.04 9.84 17.41
N ALA A 283 18.84 10.76 18.36
CA ALA A 283 19.58 12.02 18.39
C ALA A 283 21.07 11.76 18.64
N GLU A 284 21.39 10.90 19.60
CA GLU A 284 22.75 10.48 19.93
C GLU A 284 23.43 9.77 18.76
N LEU A 285 22.68 8.94 18.02
CA LEU A 285 23.16 8.32 16.80
C LEU A 285 23.46 9.36 15.72
N ALA A 286 22.59 10.36 15.55
CA ALA A 286 22.77 11.43 14.56
C ALA A 286 24.01 12.29 14.90
N ASP A 287 24.17 12.66 16.18
CA ASP A 287 25.34 13.40 16.67
C ASP A 287 26.63 12.60 16.50
N TRP A 288 26.59 11.28 16.75
CA TRP A 288 27.72 10.40 16.54
C TRP A 288 28.10 10.28 15.04
N LEU A 289 27.11 10.11 14.16
CA LEU A 289 27.33 10.06 12.71
C LEU A 289 27.91 11.38 12.18
N ALA A 290 27.46 12.52 12.69
CA ALA A 290 27.94 13.85 12.30
C ALA A 290 29.19 14.31 13.08
N SER A 291 29.74 13.46 13.96
CA SER A 291 30.94 13.78 14.74
C SER A 291 32.16 13.95 13.83
N SER A 292 33.02 14.92 14.15
CA SER A 292 34.30 15.13 13.47
C SER A 292 35.30 13.98 13.67
N ILE A 293 35.02 13.11 14.63
CA ILE A 293 35.83 11.93 14.94
C ILE A 293 35.37 10.74 14.10
N HIS A 294 34.16 10.76 13.51
CA HIS A 294 33.65 9.66 12.71
C HIS A 294 34.43 9.54 11.38
N PRO A 295 35.02 8.37 11.05
CA PRO A 295 36.00 8.25 9.98
C PRO A 295 35.43 8.30 8.56
N LEU A 296 34.12 8.08 8.39
CA LEU A 296 33.51 7.87 7.07
C LEU A 296 32.58 8.99 6.60
N THR A 297 31.85 9.64 7.51
CA THR A 297 30.72 10.53 7.13
C THR A 297 31.19 11.67 6.22
N ALA A 298 32.26 12.35 6.61
CA ALA A 298 32.84 13.44 5.82
C ALA A 298 33.39 12.94 4.47
N ARG A 299 34.03 11.76 4.43
CA ARG A 299 34.55 11.17 3.19
C ARG A 299 33.42 10.80 2.23
N VAL A 300 32.34 10.21 2.72
CA VAL A 300 31.18 9.79 1.92
C VAL A 300 30.53 11.01 1.28
N ILE A 301 30.21 12.05 2.06
CA ILE A 301 29.55 13.25 1.50
C ILE A 301 30.46 14.01 0.54
N VAL A 302 31.76 14.14 0.85
CA VAL A 302 32.73 14.76 -0.07
C VAL A 302 32.81 13.98 -1.38
N ASN A 303 32.87 12.66 -1.32
CA ASN A 303 32.91 11.80 -2.51
C ASN A 303 31.64 11.94 -3.36
N ARG A 304 30.45 12.04 -2.72
CA ARG A 304 29.18 12.26 -3.43
C ARG A 304 29.15 13.62 -4.12
N VAL A 305 29.49 14.69 -3.40
CA VAL A 305 29.53 16.06 -3.97
C VAL A 305 30.55 16.14 -5.09
N TRP A 306 31.72 15.52 -4.94
CA TRP A 306 32.70 15.38 -6.01
C TRP A 306 32.11 14.70 -7.24
N GLY A 307 31.43 13.56 -7.04
CA GLY A 307 30.75 12.84 -8.11
C GLY A 307 29.70 13.67 -8.84
N TRP A 308 28.93 14.50 -8.13
CA TRP A 308 27.96 15.41 -8.76
C TRP A 308 28.61 16.44 -9.68
N HIS A 309 29.79 16.97 -9.32
CA HIS A 309 30.49 17.97 -10.13
C HIS A 309 31.27 17.36 -11.29
N PHE A 310 31.97 16.24 -11.05
CA PHE A 310 32.86 15.63 -12.04
C PHE A 310 32.22 14.47 -12.83
N GLY A 311 30.98 14.07 -12.50
CA GLY A 311 30.28 12.91 -13.09
C GLY A 311 30.83 11.55 -12.66
N ARG A 312 32.05 11.50 -12.08
CA ARG A 312 32.67 10.30 -11.52
C ARG A 312 33.22 10.62 -10.12
N PRO A 313 32.78 9.91 -9.07
CA PRO A 313 33.31 10.08 -7.72
C PRO A 313 34.72 9.48 -7.58
N LEU A 314 35.47 9.92 -6.56
CA LEU A 314 36.82 9.43 -6.24
C LEU A 314 36.82 7.95 -5.81
N VAL A 315 35.74 7.53 -5.16
CA VAL A 315 35.38 6.13 -4.92
C VAL A 315 34.13 5.85 -5.73
N THR A 316 34.24 5.02 -6.76
CA THR A 316 33.14 4.75 -7.71
C THR A 316 31.95 4.06 -7.03
N THR A 317 32.20 3.28 -5.97
CA THR A 317 31.18 2.67 -5.12
C THR A 317 30.75 3.63 -4.02
N THR A 318 29.85 4.58 -4.32
CA THR A 318 29.43 5.62 -3.36
C THR A 318 28.79 5.09 -2.08
N GLU A 319 28.22 3.88 -2.13
CA GLU A 319 27.56 3.22 -0.99
C GLU A 319 28.45 2.21 -0.26
N ASN A 320 29.66 1.93 -0.76
CA ASN A 320 30.55 0.96 -0.15
C ASN A 320 31.99 1.47 -0.13
N PHE A 321 32.43 1.92 1.06
CA PHE A 321 33.81 2.33 1.36
C PHE A 321 34.61 1.21 2.05
N GLY A 322 34.05 0.00 2.14
CA GLY A 322 34.69 -1.19 2.71
C GLY A 322 35.59 -1.92 1.71
N VAL A 323 36.08 -3.10 2.11
CA VAL A 323 37.02 -3.93 1.31
C VAL A 323 36.40 -4.41 -0.02
N GLN A 324 35.08 -4.50 -0.09
CA GLN A 324 34.35 -4.84 -1.32
C GLN A 324 34.07 -3.64 -2.23
N GLY A 325 34.36 -2.42 -1.76
CA GLY A 325 34.27 -1.20 -2.54
C GLY A 325 35.42 -1.03 -3.53
N ALA A 326 35.27 -0.07 -4.44
CA ALA A 326 36.35 0.35 -5.31
C ALA A 326 37.46 1.07 -4.51
N PRO A 327 38.74 0.93 -4.90
CA PRO A 327 39.81 1.69 -4.28
C PRO A 327 39.62 3.20 -4.50
N VAL A 328 40.09 4.00 -3.54
CA VAL A 328 40.08 5.46 -3.66
C VAL A 328 41.14 5.86 -4.69
N SER A 329 40.74 6.59 -5.74
CA SER A 329 41.69 7.02 -6.77
C SER A 329 42.72 8.02 -6.23
N HIS A 330 42.28 8.98 -5.42
CA HIS A 330 43.11 10.02 -4.80
C HIS A 330 42.89 10.07 -3.27
N PRO A 331 43.52 9.18 -2.49
CA PRO A 331 43.25 9.06 -1.04
C PRO A 331 43.61 10.32 -0.26
N GLU A 332 44.75 10.94 -0.55
CA GLU A 332 45.20 12.16 0.14
C GLU A 332 44.27 13.35 -0.12
N LEU A 333 43.75 13.47 -1.35
CA LEU A 333 42.80 14.52 -1.72
C LEU A 333 41.47 14.35 -0.98
N LEU A 334 40.94 13.12 -0.95
CA LEU A 334 39.71 12.81 -0.24
C LEU A 334 39.84 13.12 1.26
N ASP A 335 40.94 12.71 1.87
CA ASP A 335 41.23 12.96 3.28
C ASP A 335 41.39 14.45 3.59
N TRP A 336 42.10 15.18 2.72
CA TRP A 336 42.27 16.61 2.86
C TRP A 336 40.94 17.36 2.75
N LEU A 337 40.12 17.05 1.73
CA LEU A 337 38.80 17.64 1.54
C LEU A 337 37.87 17.33 2.70
N ALA A 338 37.86 16.07 3.18
CA ALA A 338 37.04 15.66 4.32
C ALA A 338 37.41 16.43 5.60
N ARG A 339 38.70 16.56 5.92
CA ARG A 339 39.16 17.34 7.09
C ARG A 339 38.80 18.82 6.98
N ARG A 340 39.01 19.43 5.81
CA ARG A 340 38.70 20.85 5.59
C ARG A 340 37.20 21.12 5.60
N PHE A 341 36.40 20.20 5.06
CA PHE A 341 34.94 20.27 5.10
C PHE A 341 34.43 20.26 6.54
N MET A 342 34.94 19.36 7.40
CA MET A 342 34.60 19.36 8.83
C MET A 342 35.04 20.66 9.52
N ALA A 343 36.26 21.13 9.26
CA ALA A 343 36.78 22.40 9.82
C ALA A 343 35.98 23.64 9.36
N SER A 344 35.30 23.58 8.22
CA SER A 344 34.42 24.64 7.72
C SER A 344 33.03 24.66 8.39
N GLY A 345 32.78 23.79 9.37
CA GLY A 345 31.47 23.62 9.99
C GLY A 345 30.49 22.88 9.10
N TRP A 346 30.96 21.89 8.33
CA TRP A 346 30.13 21.08 7.43
C TRP A 346 29.39 21.89 6.34
N SER A 347 29.97 23.02 5.91
CA SER A 347 29.36 23.90 4.93
C SER A 347 29.44 23.33 3.52
N ILE A 348 28.32 22.83 2.99
CA ILE A 348 28.22 22.34 1.60
C ILE A 348 28.57 23.47 0.61
N LYS A 349 28.19 24.72 0.94
CA LYS A 349 28.52 25.90 0.13
C LYS A 349 30.03 26.12 0.03
N TRP A 350 30.75 25.93 1.13
CA TRP A 350 32.22 26.01 1.12
C TRP A 350 32.83 24.91 0.25
N LEU A 351 32.36 23.67 0.40
CA LEU A 351 32.87 22.53 -0.37
C LEU A 351 32.67 22.73 -1.88
N ASN A 352 31.47 23.15 -2.29
CA ASN A 352 31.18 23.50 -3.68
C ASN A 352 32.12 24.60 -4.18
N ARG A 353 32.28 25.70 -3.43
CA ARG A 353 33.17 26.79 -3.82
C ARG A 353 34.62 26.32 -3.99
N MET A 354 35.12 25.46 -3.12
CA MET A 354 36.48 24.93 -3.22
C MET A 354 36.66 24.07 -4.47
N ILE A 355 35.70 23.19 -4.76
CA ILE A 355 35.75 22.33 -5.94
C ILE A 355 35.68 23.18 -7.23
N LEU A 356 34.71 24.09 -7.33
CA LEU A 356 34.49 24.91 -8.53
C LEU A 356 35.63 25.89 -8.82
N ASN A 357 36.36 26.32 -7.79
CA ASN A 357 37.54 27.18 -7.92
C ASN A 357 38.85 26.39 -8.09
N SER A 358 38.81 25.05 -8.11
CA SER A 358 40.01 24.24 -8.33
C SER A 358 40.44 24.33 -9.79
N SER A 359 41.76 24.29 -10.03
CA SER A 359 42.30 24.21 -11.38
C SER A 359 41.74 23.01 -12.14
N THR A 360 41.58 21.87 -11.45
CA THR A 360 41.03 20.61 -12.00
C THR A 360 39.61 20.77 -12.52
N TYR A 361 38.73 21.49 -11.82
CA TYR A 361 37.37 21.74 -12.29
C TYR A 361 37.34 22.72 -13.47
N GLN A 362 38.25 23.70 -13.48
CA GLN A 362 38.34 24.72 -14.52
C GLN A 362 39.11 24.28 -15.78
N MET A 363 39.57 23.02 -15.83
CA MET A 363 40.24 22.48 -17.02
C MET A 363 39.31 22.46 -18.22
N ALA A 364 39.87 22.69 -19.41
CA ALA A 364 39.13 22.51 -20.64
C ALA A 364 38.83 21.02 -20.90
N CYS A 365 37.77 20.74 -21.66
CA CYS A 365 37.51 19.40 -22.20
C CYS A 365 38.54 19.01 -23.27
N GLU A 366 39.06 20.00 -24.01
CA GLU A 366 40.07 19.85 -25.03
C GLU A 366 41.46 19.95 -24.39
N ASN A 367 42.31 18.95 -24.65
CA ASN A 367 43.68 18.93 -24.18
C ASN A 367 44.61 18.82 -25.41
N PRO A 368 45.60 19.71 -25.59
CA PRO A 368 46.54 19.66 -26.72
C PRO A 368 47.28 18.31 -26.86
N SER A 369 47.49 17.58 -25.76
CA SER A 369 48.17 16.29 -25.72
C SER A 369 47.21 15.11 -25.65
N PHE A 370 46.00 15.25 -26.19
CA PHE A 370 44.92 14.26 -26.08
C PHE A 370 45.34 12.84 -26.46
N GLU A 371 46.01 12.66 -27.61
CA GLU A 371 46.37 11.31 -28.11
C GLU A 371 47.29 10.56 -27.13
N TYR A 372 48.26 11.26 -26.55
CA TYR A 372 49.19 10.69 -25.58
C TYR A 372 48.49 10.38 -24.24
N ALA A 373 47.72 11.34 -23.72
CA ALA A 373 47.04 11.17 -22.44
C ALA A 373 45.93 10.10 -22.49
N GLN A 374 45.22 9.98 -23.60
CA GLN A 374 44.18 8.96 -23.80
C GLN A 374 44.75 7.54 -23.89
N GLN A 375 46.01 7.37 -24.31
CA GLN A 375 46.68 6.07 -24.28
C GLN A 375 47.10 5.65 -22.87
N LEU A 376 47.51 6.61 -22.04
CA LEU A 376 47.97 6.35 -20.67
C LEU A 376 46.83 6.20 -19.66
N ASP A 377 45.81 7.05 -19.76
CA ASP A 377 44.66 7.09 -18.85
C ASP A 377 43.37 7.30 -19.68
N PRO A 378 42.90 6.23 -20.36
CA PRO A 378 41.74 6.31 -21.23
C PRO A 378 40.47 6.66 -20.45
N ASP A 379 40.43 6.25 -19.18
CA ASP A 379 39.31 6.43 -18.27
C ASP A 379 39.30 7.80 -17.60
N ASN A 380 40.33 8.63 -17.79
CA ASN A 380 40.52 9.95 -17.18
C ASN A 380 40.43 9.92 -15.64
N GLU A 381 41.02 8.89 -15.02
CA GLU A 381 41.10 8.74 -13.57
C GLU A 381 41.94 9.82 -12.91
N TRP A 382 43.00 10.27 -13.57
CA TRP A 382 43.92 11.33 -13.09
C TRP A 382 43.45 12.74 -13.45
N LEU A 383 42.26 12.87 -14.05
CA LEU A 383 41.60 14.15 -14.31
C LEU A 383 42.46 15.12 -15.16
N TRP A 384 43.08 14.60 -16.22
CA TRP A 384 43.89 15.38 -17.16
C TRP A 384 43.07 16.23 -18.15
N ARG A 385 41.74 16.12 -18.10
CA ARG A 385 40.76 16.98 -18.80
C ARG A 385 39.43 16.98 -18.07
N PHE A 386 38.60 17.99 -18.33
CA PHE A 386 37.20 17.95 -17.86
C PHE A 386 36.38 16.93 -18.66
N ARG A 387 35.52 16.17 -17.98
CA ARG A 387 34.65 15.17 -18.62
C ARG A 387 33.44 15.87 -19.23
N ARG A 388 33.03 15.43 -20.42
CA ARG A 388 31.73 15.83 -20.96
C ARG A 388 30.63 15.14 -20.18
N ASN A 389 29.81 15.92 -19.49
CA ASN A 389 28.65 15.43 -18.77
C ASN A 389 27.38 15.67 -19.59
N ARG A 390 26.42 14.76 -19.47
CA ARG A 390 25.07 14.97 -20.02
C ARG A 390 24.35 15.98 -19.14
N LEU A 391 23.53 16.83 -19.76
CA LEU A 391 22.62 17.71 -19.02
C LEU A 391 21.46 16.88 -18.46
N ASP A 392 21.09 17.17 -17.22
CA ASP A 392 19.88 16.63 -16.62
C ASP A 392 18.62 17.22 -17.27
N ALA A 393 17.46 16.59 -17.07
CA ALA A 393 16.19 17.02 -17.65
C ALA A 393 15.85 18.48 -17.29
N GLU A 394 16.08 18.87 -16.03
CA GLU A 394 15.86 20.25 -15.58
C GLU A 394 16.85 21.22 -16.25
N GLN A 395 18.13 20.87 -16.34
CA GLN A 395 19.13 21.69 -17.01
C GLN A 395 18.83 21.89 -18.50
N LEU A 396 18.33 20.83 -19.16
CA LEU A 396 17.90 20.90 -20.56
C LEU A 396 16.67 21.82 -20.72
N ARG A 397 15.66 21.65 -19.87
CA ARG A 397 14.46 22.49 -19.84
C ARG A 397 14.84 23.96 -19.63
N ASP A 398 15.67 24.25 -18.64
CA ASP A 398 16.10 25.61 -18.33
C ASP A 398 16.93 26.19 -19.48
N SER A 399 17.79 25.40 -20.12
CA SER A 399 18.54 25.84 -21.31
C SER A 399 17.61 26.23 -22.46
N ILE A 400 16.52 25.49 -22.66
CA ILE A 400 15.48 25.83 -23.65
C ILE A 400 14.75 27.11 -23.24
N LEU A 401 14.37 27.25 -21.97
CA LEU A 401 13.70 28.45 -21.46
C LEU A 401 14.59 29.70 -21.60
N VAL A 402 15.89 29.58 -21.32
CA VAL A 402 16.89 30.64 -21.53
C VAL A 402 16.98 30.98 -23.02
N ALA A 403 17.14 29.98 -23.90
CA ALA A 403 17.24 30.20 -25.34
C ALA A 403 15.97 30.83 -25.93
N CYS A 404 14.81 30.56 -25.35
CA CYS A 404 13.52 31.15 -25.72
C CYS A 404 13.21 32.47 -25.00
N GLY A 405 14.04 32.92 -24.05
CA GLY A 405 13.83 34.16 -23.30
C GLY A 405 12.71 34.11 -22.24
N ASN A 406 12.27 32.91 -21.85
CA ASN A 406 11.14 32.68 -20.93
C ASN A 406 11.57 32.15 -19.55
N ILE A 407 12.86 32.19 -19.22
CA ILE A 407 13.32 31.80 -17.89
C ILE A 407 12.87 32.85 -16.86
N ASP A 408 12.23 32.39 -15.79
CA ASP A 408 11.87 33.24 -14.66
C ASP A 408 13.09 33.37 -13.74
N ASN A 409 13.59 34.60 -13.57
CA ASN A 409 14.76 34.92 -12.74
C ASN A 409 14.37 35.61 -11.43
N SER A 410 13.08 35.62 -11.07
CA SER A 410 12.54 36.34 -9.91
C SER A 410 12.78 35.68 -8.55
#